data_AF-A0AAN6KEN0-F1
#
_entry.id   AF-A0AAN6KEN0-F1
#
_cell.length_a   1.000
_cell.length_b   1.000
_cell.length_c   1.000
_cell.angle_alpha   90.00
_cell.angle_beta   90.00
_cell.angle_gamma   90.00
#
_symmetry.space_group_name_H-M   'P 1'
#
loop_
_entity.id
_entity.type
_entity.pdbx_description
1 polymer ?
#
loop_
_entity_poly.entity_id
_entity_poly.type
_entity_poly.pdbx_seq_one_letter_code
_entity_poly.pdbx_strand_id
1 'polypeptide(L)'
;MNDQEERINTELSLLETMYPDQVQYIAKAREVKYKSTTGAFALRLPSGYLSQSADLPEVLSASAGNKDLREPLKQQVGTLPPGEEVLDSIISVFDDLAEGVVGKHKWRVEATARVARLLTAKPGYPGVLLYSGPAEAVHDFVNELKQQNWQAFQIRLEVTEEWLLRHGTGVIEVETMKEVVAEVGEARKDVFLEAMRMK
;
A
#
# COMPACT_ATOMS: atom_id res chain seq x y z
N MET A 1 6.63 23.39 -34.57
CA MET A 1 6.60 22.05 -33.98
C MET A 1 5.53 22.08 -32.91
N ASN A 2 4.80 21.00 -32.70
CA ASN A 2 3.62 21.00 -31.85
C ASN A 2 4.09 20.98 -30.38
N ASP A 3 4.12 22.12 -29.69
CA ASP A 3 4.63 22.24 -28.30
C ASP A 3 4.03 21.19 -27.36
N GLN A 4 2.81 20.74 -27.65
CA GLN A 4 2.14 19.63 -26.98
C GLN A 4 2.87 18.29 -27.13
N GLU A 5 3.32 17.92 -28.34
CA GLU A 5 4.05 16.67 -28.57
C GLU A 5 5.42 16.67 -27.90
N GLU A 6 6.09 17.82 -27.86
CA GLU A 6 7.36 17.97 -27.13
C GLU A 6 7.16 17.77 -25.63
N ARG A 7 6.08 18.32 -25.05
CA ARG A 7 5.72 18.10 -23.65
C ARG A 7 5.40 16.63 -23.35
N ILE A 8 4.59 15.98 -24.20
CA ILE A 8 4.29 14.55 -24.05
C ILE A 8 5.57 13.71 -24.11
N ASN A 9 6.44 13.96 -25.09
CA ASN A 9 7.69 13.22 -25.22
C ASN A 9 8.61 13.44 -24.01
N THR A 10 8.61 14.65 -23.44
CA THR A 10 9.39 14.97 -22.23
C THR A 10 8.87 14.20 -21.02
N GLU A 11 7.55 14.23 -20.76
CA GLU A 11 6.92 13.48 -19.67
C GLU A 11 7.19 11.97 -19.81
N LEU A 12 6.99 11.41 -21.01
CA LEU A 12 7.27 9.99 -21.28
C LEU A 12 8.73 9.62 -21.05
N SER A 13 9.67 10.45 -21.51
CA SER A 13 11.10 10.21 -21.30
C SER A 13 11.51 10.27 -19.83
N LEU A 14 10.88 11.16 -19.05
CA LEU A 14 11.07 11.25 -17.61
C LEU A 14 10.51 10.01 -16.91
N LEU A 15 9.32 9.56 -17.28
CA LEU A 15 8.72 8.34 -16.75
C LEU A 15 9.55 7.10 -17.03
N GLU A 16 10.06 6.94 -18.25
CA GLU A 16 10.94 5.81 -18.60
C GLU A 16 12.24 5.83 -17.77
N THR A 17 12.71 7.02 -17.38
CA THR A 17 13.88 7.18 -16.51
C THR A 17 13.57 6.88 -15.04
N MET A 18 12.40 7.32 -14.54
CA MET A 18 11.99 7.12 -13.15
C MET A 18 11.52 5.68 -12.88
N TYR A 19 10.93 5.03 -13.88
CA TYR A 19 10.34 3.71 -13.79
C TYR A 19 10.92 2.77 -14.86
N PRO A 20 12.24 2.49 -14.81
CA PRO A 20 12.89 1.63 -15.79
C PRO A 20 12.25 0.24 -15.78
N ASP A 21 12.04 -0.32 -16.97
CA ASP A 21 11.42 -1.64 -17.20
C ASP A 21 9.97 -1.81 -16.72
N GLN A 22 9.37 -0.77 -16.14
CA GLN A 22 7.99 -0.79 -15.64
C GLN A 22 7.04 -0.02 -16.56
N VAL A 23 7.51 1.04 -17.20
CA VAL A 23 6.74 1.85 -18.16
C VAL A 23 7.11 1.47 -19.59
N GLN A 24 6.09 1.32 -20.44
CA GLN A 24 6.25 1.13 -21.87
C GLN A 24 5.24 1.99 -22.64
N TYR A 25 5.74 2.82 -23.56
CA TYR A 25 4.89 3.60 -24.46
C TYR A 25 4.78 2.96 -25.86
N ILE A 26 3.55 2.91 -26.39
CA ILE A 26 3.23 2.40 -27.73
C ILE A 26 2.70 3.56 -28.57
N ALA A 27 3.60 4.26 -29.28
CA ALA A 27 3.28 5.46 -30.06
C ALA A 27 2.13 5.27 -31.06
N LYS A 28 2.08 4.13 -31.77
CA LYS A 28 1.02 3.85 -32.77
C LYS A 28 -0.39 3.81 -32.17
N ALA A 29 -0.51 3.38 -30.92
CA ALA A 29 -1.79 3.27 -30.22
C ALA A 29 -2.01 4.44 -29.24
N ARG A 30 -0.99 5.29 -29.03
CA ARG A 30 -0.92 6.28 -27.96
C ARG A 30 -1.20 5.66 -26.59
N GLU A 31 -0.63 4.47 -26.35
CA GLU A 31 -0.89 3.71 -25.14
C GLU A 31 0.32 3.71 -24.21
N VAL A 32 0.09 4.04 -22.94
CA VAL A 32 1.07 3.90 -21.87
C VAL A 32 0.72 2.66 -21.08
N LYS A 33 1.65 1.73 -20.97
CA LYS A 33 1.52 0.54 -20.16
C LYS A 33 2.44 0.67 -18.97
N TYR A 34 1.91 0.31 -17.81
CA TYR A 34 2.66 0.25 -16.57
C TYR A 34 2.50 -1.13 -15.95
N LYS A 35 3.60 -1.66 -15.43
CA LYS A 35 3.61 -2.93 -14.70
C LYS A 35 4.52 -2.82 -13.49
N SER A 36 3.95 -3.10 -12.32
CA SER A 36 4.66 -3.23 -11.06
C SER A 36 4.64 -4.68 -10.57
N THR A 37 5.16 -4.90 -9.36
CA THR A 37 5.06 -6.18 -8.66
C THR A 37 3.63 -6.45 -8.16
N THR A 38 2.83 -5.40 -7.94
CA THR A 38 1.50 -5.48 -7.35
C THR A 38 0.38 -5.52 -8.40
N GLY A 39 0.64 -4.99 -9.60
CA GLY A 39 -0.35 -5.00 -10.68
C GLY A 39 0.15 -4.44 -12.00
N ALA A 40 -0.78 -4.20 -12.90
CA ALA A 40 -0.52 -3.52 -14.17
C ALA A 40 -1.72 -2.69 -14.61
N PHE A 41 -1.46 -1.64 -15.37
CA PHE A 41 -2.50 -0.88 -16.07
C PHE A 41 -2.06 -0.51 -17.49
N ALA A 42 -3.04 -0.17 -18.32
CA ALA A 42 -2.84 0.44 -19.63
C ALA A 42 -3.75 1.65 -19.76
N LEU A 43 -3.16 2.78 -20.16
CA LEU A 43 -3.84 4.03 -20.47
C LEU A 43 -3.77 4.30 -21.96
N ARG A 44 -4.78 4.97 -22.50
CA ARG A 44 -4.73 5.61 -23.82
C ARG A 44 -4.67 7.12 -23.64
N LEU A 45 -3.67 7.75 -24.24
CA LEU A 45 -3.55 9.21 -24.27
C LEU A 45 -4.47 9.77 -25.36
N PRO A 46 -5.53 10.52 -25.03
CA PRO A 46 -6.40 11.15 -26.02
C PRO A 46 -5.63 12.17 -26.87
N SER A 47 -6.14 12.49 -28.07
CA SER A 47 -5.48 13.45 -28.98
C SER A 47 -5.20 14.81 -28.35
N GLY A 48 -6.07 15.27 -27.45
CA GLY A 48 -5.93 16.52 -26.70
C GLY A 48 -5.16 16.43 -25.38
N TYR A 49 -4.50 15.31 -25.05
CA TYR A 49 -3.72 15.22 -23.80
C TYR A 49 -2.65 16.33 -23.71
N LEU A 50 -2.54 17.02 -22.57
CA LEU A 50 -1.71 18.22 -22.35
C LEU A 50 -2.08 19.46 -23.21
N SER A 51 -3.19 19.41 -23.94
CA SER A 51 -3.78 20.60 -24.55
C SER A 51 -4.59 21.38 -23.51
N GLN A 52 -5.06 22.58 -23.87
CA GLN A 52 -6.03 23.31 -23.05
C GLN A 52 -7.43 22.67 -23.02
N SER A 53 -7.62 21.51 -23.65
CA SER A 53 -8.84 20.72 -23.56
C SER A 53 -8.86 19.91 -22.26
N ALA A 54 -10.06 19.59 -21.77
CA ALA A 54 -10.26 18.79 -20.56
C ALA A 54 -9.94 17.28 -20.75
N ASP A 55 -9.08 16.93 -21.70
CA ASP A 55 -8.85 15.56 -22.13
C ASP A 55 -7.80 14.88 -21.25
N LEU A 56 -8.26 13.92 -20.44
CA LEU A 56 -7.44 13.12 -19.54
C LEU A 56 -7.20 11.71 -20.11
N PRO A 57 -6.13 11.01 -19.68
CA PRO A 57 -5.86 9.65 -20.12
C PRO A 57 -7.04 8.70 -19.87
N GLU A 58 -7.36 7.85 -20.84
CA GLU A 58 -8.42 6.85 -20.72
C GLU A 58 -7.85 5.56 -20.14
N VAL A 59 -8.45 5.03 -19.07
CA VAL A 59 -8.07 3.73 -18.49
C VAL A 59 -8.62 2.59 -19.35
N LEU A 60 -7.75 1.86 -20.05
CA LEU A 60 -8.12 0.69 -20.84
C LEU A 60 -8.16 -0.58 -19.99
N SER A 61 -7.14 -0.77 -19.16
CA SER A 61 -7.04 -1.87 -18.20
C SER A 61 -6.36 -1.41 -16.93
N ALA A 62 -6.71 -2.00 -15.80
CA ALA A 62 -6.03 -1.85 -14.53
C ALA A 62 -6.40 -3.05 -13.65
N SER A 63 -5.41 -3.81 -13.20
CA SER A 63 -5.66 -4.96 -12.34
C SER A 63 -4.49 -5.22 -11.40
N ALA A 64 -4.82 -5.73 -10.22
CA ALA A 64 -3.87 -6.17 -9.21
C ALA A 64 -4.30 -7.58 -8.75
N GLY A 65 -3.46 -8.58 -8.99
CA GLY A 65 -3.83 -9.99 -8.83
C GLY A 65 -5.13 -10.35 -9.57
N ASN A 66 -6.14 -10.82 -8.83
CA ASN A 66 -7.46 -11.20 -9.37
C ASN A 66 -8.52 -10.09 -9.27
N LYS A 67 -8.15 -8.86 -8.89
CA LYS A 67 -9.11 -7.76 -8.76
C LYS A 67 -8.93 -6.77 -9.90
N ASP A 68 -10.06 -6.39 -10.48
CA ASP A 68 -10.17 -5.31 -11.45
C ASP A 68 -10.15 -3.97 -10.72
N LEU A 69 -9.24 -3.08 -11.15
CA LEU A 69 -9.03 -1.74 -10.61
C LEU A 69 -9.37 -0.64 -11.64
N ARG A 70 -9.97 -0.99 -12.80
CA ARG A 70 -10.31 -0.03 -13.85
C ARG A 70 -11.21 1.08 -13.36
N GLU A 71 -12.32 0.73 -12.70
CA GLU A 71 -13.30 1.72 -12.27
C GLU A 71 -12.76 2.65 -11.16
N PRO A 72 -12.10 2.14 -10.10
CA PRO A 72 -11.42 2.99 -9.12
C PRO A 72 -10.37 3.92 -9.74
N LEU A 73 -9.51 3.39 -10.62
CA LEU A 73 -8.47 4.19 -11.26
C LEU A 73 -9.09 5.27 -12.16
N LYS A 74 -10.14 4.93 -12.93
CA LYS A 74 -10.85 5.88 -13.79
C LYS A 74 -11.49 7.02 -12.99
N GLN A 75 -12.05 6.73 -11.83
CA GLN A 75 -12.60 7.76 -10.93
C GLN A 75 -11.51 8.73 -10.47
N GLN A 76 -10.33 8.21 -10.10
CA GLN A 76 -9.20 9.05 -9.68
C GLN A 76 -8.61 9.84 -10.84
N VAL A 77 -8.48 9.25 -12.02
CA VAL A 77 -8.03 10.00 -13.21
C VAL A 77 -8.97 11.20 -13.46
N GLY A 78 -10.28 11.02 -13.30
CA GLY A 78 -11.27 12.09 -13.48
C GLY A 78 -11.20 13.24 -12.48
N THR A 79 -10.42 13.14 -11.39
CA THR A 79 -10.20 14.24 -10.45
C THR A 79 -8.91 15.03 -10.72
N LEU A 80 -8.08 14.57 -11.64
CA LEU A 80 -6.81 15.20 -11.98
C LEU A 80 -7.02 16.46 -12.84
N PRO A 81 -6.15 17.48 -12.69
CA PRO A 81 -6.26 18.71 -13.47
C PRO A 81 -5.95 18.45 -14.95
N PRO A 82 -6.83 18.86 -15.88
CA PRO A 82 -6.54 18.75 -17.31
C PRO A 82 -5.48 19.76 -17.76
N GLY A 83 -4.74 19.43 -18.82
CA GLY A 83 -3.67 20.26 -19.38
C GLY A 83 -2.33 20.15 -18.66
N GLU A 84 -2.28 19.39 -17.56
CA GLU A 84 -1.09 19.12 -16.75
C GLU A 84 -0.54 17.71 -16.97
N GLU A 85 0.75 17.54 -16.69
CA GLU A 85 1.44 16.25 -16.66
C GLU A 85 0.93 15.46 -15.46
N VAL A 86 0.33 14.31 -15.72
CA VAL A 86 -0.44 13.55 -14.72
C VAL A 86 -0.10 12.07 -14.71
N LEU A 87 0.72 11.59 -15.64
CA LEU A 87 1.03 10.16 -15.75
C LEU A 87 1.73 9.62 -14.50
N ASP A 88 2.63 10.40 -13.90
CA ASP A 88 3.30 10.08 -12.63
C ASP A 88 2.30 10.00 -11.46
N SER A 89 1.35 10.94 -11.42
CA SER A 89 0.25 10.92 -10.44
C SER A 89 -0.64 9.69 -10.62
N ILE A 90 -0.92 9.30 -11.86
CA ILE A 90 -1.72 8.10 -12.15
C ILE A 90 -0.99 6.82 -11.73
N ILE A 91 0.34 6.74 -11.94
CA ILE A 91 1.17 5.63 -11.44
C ILE A 91 1.07 5.55 -9.91
N SER A 92 1.29 6.67 -9.22
CA SER A 92 1.24 6.72 -7.76
C SER A 92 -0.12 6.30 -7.20
N VAL A 93 -1.21 6.82 -7.78
CA VAL A 93 -2.58 6.43 -7.43
C VAL A 93 -2.84 4.95 -7.69
N PHE A 94 -2.36 4.42 -8.81
CA PHE A 94 -2.50 3.00 -9.11
C PHE A 94 -1.76 2.13 -8.10
N ASP A 95 -0.53 2.49 -7.73
CA ASP A 95 0.25 1.73 -6.77
C ASP A 95 -0.44 1.71 -5.40
N ASP A 96 -0.98 2.83 -4.92
CA ASP A 96 -1.79 2.86 -3.70
C ASP A 96 -3.04 1.95 -3.80
N LEU A 97 -3.75 1.96 -4.94
CA LEU A 97 -4.89 1.09 -5.17
C LEU A 97 -4.49 -0.39 -5.23
N ALA A 98 -3.38 -0.70 -5.90
CA ALA A 98 -2.86 -2.05 -6.07
C ALA A 98 -2.32 -2.61 -4.75
N GLU A 99 -1.63 -1.80 -3.95
CA GLU A 99 -1.24 -2.12 -2.58
C GLU A 99 -2.45 -2.43 -1.71
N GLY A 100 -3.55 -1.68 -1.84
CA GLY A 100 -4.81 -1.97 -1.14
C GLY A 100 -5.46 -3.31 -1.54
N VAL A 101 -5.07 -3.91 -2.66
CA VAL A 101 -5.59 -5.18 -3.17
C VAL A 101 -4.66 -6.35 -2.88
N VAL A 102 -3.37 -6.20 -3.20
CA VAL A 102 -2.34 -7.20 -2.89
C VAL A 102 -2.14 -7.29 -1.39
N GLY A 103 -2.41 -6.19 -0.67
CA GLY A 103 -2.51 -6.08 0.78
C GLY A 103 -3.80 -6.63 1.39
N LYS A 104 -4.43 -7.68 0.83
CA LYS A 104 -5.19 -8.61 1.68
C LYS A 104 -4.17 -9.28 2.59
N HIS A 105 -4.00 -8.67 3.77
CA HIS A 105 -3.03 -8.92 4.84
C HIS A 105 -1.87 -7.92 4.98
N LYS A 106 -2.05 -6.62 4.67
CA LYS A 106 -1.10 -5.60 5.14
C LYS A 106 -1.81 -4.40 5.75
N TRP A 107 -1.86 -4.38 7.07
CA TRP A 107 -2.58 -3.40 7.87
C TRP A 107 -1.90 -2.02 7.84
N ARG A 108 -2.19 -1.17 6.85
CA ARG A 108 -1.90 0.27 6.92
C ARG A 108 -3.10 0.98 7.54
N VAL A 109 -3.14 1.04 8.87
CA VAL A 109 -4.03 1.96 9.60
C VAL A 109 -3.24 3.25 9.78
N GLU A 110 -3.83 4.38 9.42
CA GLU A 110 -3.22 5.70 9.54
C GLU A 110 -2.62 5.91 10.92
N ALA A 111 -1.35 6.28 10.92
CA ALA A 111 -0.56 6.52 12.12
C ALA A 111 -1.00 7.84 12.76
N THR A 112 -1.83 7.74 13.81
CA THR A 112 -1.68 8.70 14.91
C THR A 112 -0.63 8.13 15.84
N ALA A 113 0.46 8.87 15.99
CA ALA A 113 1.70 8.45 16.60
C ALA A 113 1.54 7.78 17.98
N ARG A 114 2.51 6.90 18.30
CA ARG A 114 2.89 6.33 19.62
C ARG A 114 2.52 4.87 19.89
N VAL A 115 2.27 4.04 18.87
CA VAL A 115 2.18 2.59 19.05
C VAL A 115 3.19 1.86 18.15
N ALA A 116 4.14 1.16 18.76
CA ALA A 116 5.04 0.21 18.13
C ALA A 116 4.26 -1.05 17.76
N ARG A 117 4.27 -1.42 16.49
CA ARG A 117 3.48 -2.52 15.94
C ARG A 117 4.36 -3.57 15.30
N LEU A 118 4.04 -4.84 15.56
CA LEU A 118 4.73 -6.00 15.00
C LEU A 118 3.69 -6.96 14.42
N LEU A 119 3.83 -7.25 13.12
CA LEU A 119 2.89 -8.04 12.34
C LEU A 119 3.56 -9.31 11.83
N THR A 120 2.95 -10.49 12.06
CA THR A 120 3.24 -11.69 11.26
C THR A 120 2.04 -12.02 10.40
N ALA A 121 2.19 -11.95 9.09
CA ALA A 121 1.16 -12.31 8.13
C ALA A 121 1.70 -13.40 7.18
N LYS A 122 1.53 -14.67 7.54
CA LYS A 122 1.67 -15.79 6.59
C LYS A 122 0.36 -16.57 6.45
N PRO A 123 -0.02 -16.98 5.22
CA PRO A 123 -1.10 -17.93 5.01
C PRO A 123 -0.81 -19.25 5.73
N GLY A 124 -1.71 -19.72 6.59
CA GLY A 124 -1.60 -21.01 7.28
C GLY A 124 -1.19 -20.96 8.76
N TYR A 125 -0.83 -19.78 9.29
CA TYR A 125 -0.63 -19.56 10.73
C TYR A 125 -1.56 -18.46 11.24
N PRO A 126 -2.06 -18.54 12.50
CA PRO A 126 -2.80 -17.43 13.09
C PRO A 126 -1.86 -16.23 13.20
N GLY A 127 -2.06 -15.22 12.35
CA GLY A 127 -1.24 -14.02 12.31
C GLY A 127 -1.25 -13.31 13.66
N VAL A 128 -0.07 -12.90 14.12
CA VAL A 128 0.10 -12.21 15.41
C VAL A 128 0.20 -10.71 15.18
N LEU A 129 -0.59 -9.96 15.95
CA LEU A 129 -0.52 -8.51 16.04
C LEU A 129 -0.05 -8.17 17.45
N LEU A 130 1.09 -7.51 17.57
CA LEU A 130 1.57 -6.98 18.86
C LEU A 130 1.57 -5.45 18.77
N TYR A 131 0.98 -4.82 19.78
CA TYR A 131 0.87 -3.38 19.94
C TYR A 131 1.55 -3.00 21.25
N SER A 132 2.43 -2.00 21.21
CA SER A 132 3.02 -1.45 22.43
C SER A 132 3.11 0.07 22.37
N GLY A 133 2.80 0.74 23.47
CA GLY A 133 2.75 2.18 23.55
C GLY A 133 2.00 2.62 24.82
N PRO A 134 1.63 3.91 24.93
CA PRO A 134 0.81 4.39 26.03
C PRO A 134 -0.49 3.59 26.15
N ALA A 135 -0.85 3.20 27.37
CA ALA A 135 -1.99 2.32 27.64
C ALA A 135 -3.30 2.84 27.02
N GLU A 136 -3.56 4.15 27.11
CA GLU A 136 -4.75 4.79 26.52
C GLU A 136 -4.77 4.65 24.99
N ALA A 137 -3.65 4.91 24.32
CA ALA A 137 -3.56 4.80 22.86
C ALA A 137 -3.74 3.36 22.36
N VAL A 138 -3.17 2.37 23.08
CA VAL A 138 -3.36 0.96 22.76
C VAL A 138 -4.82 0.55 23.00
N HIS A 139 -5.42 1.02 24.09
CA HIS A 139 -6.81 0.71 24.43
C HIS A 139 -7.80 1.24 23.38
N ASP A 140 -7.67 2.50 22.99
CA ASP A 140 -8.52 3.13 21.97
C ASP A 140 -8.42 2.38 20.64
N PHE A 141 -7.19 2.05 20.22
CA PHE A 141 -6.95 1.30 18.99
C PHE A 141 -7.53 -0.13 19.02
N VAL A 142 -7.38 -0.84 20.15
CA VAL A 142 -7.99 -2.16 20.32
C VAL A 142 -9.52 -2.08 20.27
N ASN A 143 -10.11 -1.00 20.79
CA ASN A 143 -11.55 -0.78 20.71
C ASN A 143 -12.01 -0.51 19.26
N GLU A 144 -11.25 0.27 18.49
CA GLU A 144 -11.51 0.45 17.05
C GLU A 144 -11.47 -0.89 16.31
N LEU A 145 -10.46 -1.74 16.58
CA LEU A 145 -10.36 -3.07 15.98
C LEU A 145 -11.55 -3.97 16.35
N LYS A 146 -12.03 -3.92 17.60
CA LYS A 146 -13.22 -4.67 18.03
C LYS A 146 -14.47 -4.22 17.27
N GLN A 147 -14.63 -2.92 17.01
CA GLN A 147 -15.76 -2.37 16.26
C GLN A 147 -15.80 -2.85 14.80
N GLN A 148 -14.67 -3.28 14.24
CA GLN A 148 -14.61 -3.85 12.89
C GLN A 148 -15.17 -5.28 12.81
N ASN A 149 -15.65 -5.87 13.92
CA ASN A 149 -16.34 -7.16 13.98
C ASN A 149 -15.58 -8.33 13.34
N TRP A 150 -14.25 -8.35 13.46
CA TRP A 150 -13.44 -9.44 12.93
C TRP A 150 -13.60 -10.72 13.73
N GLN A 151 -14.18 -11.73 13.08
CA GLN A 151 -14.42 -13.06 13.66
C GLN A 151 -13.15 -13.77 14.14
N ALA A 152 -11.98 -13.42 13.59
CA ALA A 152 -10.69 -14.04 13.92
C ALA A 152 -9.84 -13.22 14.91
N PHE A 153 -10.35 -12.07 15.40
CA PHE A 153 -9.62 -11.23 16.35
C PHE A 153 -9.78 -11.75 17.77
N GLN A 154 -8.68 -12.16 18.40
CA GLN A 154 -8.64 -12.62 19.78
C GLN A 154 -7.47 -11.95 20.51
N ILE A 155 -7.77 -11.25 21.60
CA ILE A 155 -6.74 -10.73 22.50
C ILE A 155 -6.21 -11.91 23.32
N ARG A 156 -4.92 -12.19 23.18
CA ARG A 156 -4.25 -13.31 23.86
C ARG A 156 -3.39 -12.88 25.05
N LEU A 157 -2.93 -11.64 25.04
CA LEU A 157 -2.12 -11.05 26.08
C LEU A 157 -2.39 -9.54 26.12
N GLU A 158 -2.64 -9.03 27.31
CA GLU A 158 -2.77 -7.61 27.59
C GLU A 158 -1.97 -7.35 28.88
N VAL A 159 -1.03 -6.42 28.79
CA VAL A 159 -0.11 -6.07 29.89
C VAL A 159 -0.06 -4.57 30.03
N THR A 160 -0.04 -4.09 31.28
CA THR A 160 0.03 -2.65 31.58
C THR A 160 1.45 -2.10 31.39
N GLU A 161 2.47 -2.94 31.49
CA GLU A 161 3.86 -2.56 31.25
C GLU A 161 4.12 -2.37 29.75
N GLU A 162 4.69 -1.22 29.38
CA GLU A 162 5.07 -0.94 27.99
C GLU A 162 6.24 -1.83 27.55
N TRP A 163 6.03 -2.52 26.43
CA TRP A 163 7.04 -3.35 25.80
C TRP A 163 7.81 -2.55 24.77
N LEU A 164 8.97 -2.04 25.17
CA LEU A 164 9.94 -1.48 24.23
C LEU A 164 10.40 -2.55 23.24
N LEU A 165 9.95 -2.43 21.99
CA LEU A 165 10.36 -3.27 20.88
C LEU A 165 11.68 -2.76 20.30
N ARG A 166 12.51 -3.63 19.73
CA ARG A 166 13.85 -3.25 19.27
C ARG A 166 13.81 -2.27 18.10
N HIS A 167 12.79 -2.35 17.25
CA HIS A 167 12.57 -1.37 16.18
C HIS A 167 12.13 0.02 16.67
N GLY A 168 11.80 0.16 17.95
CA GLY A 168 11.38 1.42 18.55
C GLY A 168 9.96 1.80 18.15
N THR A 169 9.81 2.90 17.40
CA THR A 169 8.50 3.44 17.03
C THR A 169 8.09 3.05 15.61
N GLY A 170 6.79 2.91 15.37
CA GLY A 170 6.25 2.61 14.04
C GLY A 170 5.90 1.15 13.85
N VAL A 171 5.65 0.77 12.60
CA VAL A 171 5.15 -0.55 12.23
C VAL A 171 6.26 -1.33 11.53
N ILE A 172 6.53 -2.54 11.98
CA ILE A 172 7.34 -3.50 11.25
C ILE A 172 6.53 -4.75 10.93
N GLU A 173 6.73 -5.22 9.70
CA GLU A 173 6.21 -6.49 9.23
C GLU A 173 7.34 -7.51 9.29
N VAL A 174 7.09 -8.63 9.95
CA VAL A 174 8.06 -9.71 10.09
C VAL A 174 7.46 -10.98 9.52
N GLU A 175 8.31 -11.78 8.88
CA GLU A 175 7.86 -12.94 8.12
C GLU A 175 7.82 -14.21 8.97
N THR A 176 8.53 -14.21 10.11
CA THR A 176 8.76 -15.38 10.94
C THR A 176 8.53 -15.11 12.42
N MET A 177 8.11 -16.14 13.15
CA MET A 177 7.97 -16.08 14.61
C MET A 177 9.31 -15.78 15.32
N LYS A 178 10.42 -16.21 14.72
CA LYS A 178 11.77 -15.94 15.24
C LYS A 178 12.07 -14.45 15.26
N GLU A 179 11.66 -13.71 14.24
CA GLU A 179 11.79 -12.25 14.19
C GLU A 179 10.90 -11.59 15.23
N VAL A 180 9.68 -12.10 15.45
CA VAL A 180 8.81 -11.59 16.52
C VAL A 180 9.47 -11.71 17.89
N VAL A 181 10.01 -12.89 18.19
CA VAL A 181 10.72 -13.14 19.45
C VAL A 181 11.97 -12.27 19.55
N ALA A 182 12.69 -12.07 18.44
CA ALA A 182 13.85 -11.18 18.42
C ALA A 182 13.46 -9.73 18.74
N GLU A 183 12.30 -9.27 18.31
CA GLU A 183 11.78 -7.92 18.58
C GLU A 183 11.26 -7.72 19.99
N VAL A 184 10.55 -8.71 20.53
CA VAL A 184 10.07 -8.73 21.93
C VAL A 184 11.23 -8.81 22.93
N GLY A 185 12.32 -9.45 22.52
CA GLY A 185 13.52 -9.67 23.34
C GLY A 185 13.41 -10.90 24.26
N GLU A 186 14.56 -11.44 24.65
CA GLU A 186 14.64 -12.69 25.43
C GLU A 186 13.95 -12.59 26.80
N ALA A 187 13.91 -11.42 27.44
CA ALA A 187 13.28 -11.23 28.74
C ALA A 187 11.75 -11.48 28.73
N ARG A 188 11.10 -11.31 27.57
CA ARG A 188 9.64 -11.36 27.42
C ARG A 188 9.17 -12.47 26.48
N LYS A 189 10.11 -13.22 25.92
CA LYS A 189 9.89 -14.36 25.03
C LYS A 189 8.99 -15.42 25.63
N ASP A 190 9.23 -15.82 26.88
CA ASP A 190 8.45 -16.88 27.52
C ASP A 190 6.98 -16.47 27.71
N VAL A 191 6.75 -15.22 28.12
CA VAL A 191 5.40 -14.63 28.25
C VAL A 191 4.70 -14.59 26.89
N PHE A 192 5.42 -14.18 25.85
CA PHE A 192 4.90 -14.12 24.49
C PHE A 192 4.54 -15.51 23.93
N LEU A 193 5.43 -16.51 24.07
CA LEU A 193 5.19 -17.87 23.58
C LEU A 193 4.04 -18.56 24.33
N GLU A 194 3.90 -18.28 25.63
CA GLU A 194 2.78 -18.77 26.44
C GLU A 194 1.44 -18.19 25.98
N ALA A 195 1.37 -16.87 25.71
CA ALA A 195 0.19 -16.24 25.15
C ALA A 195 -0.20 -16.82 23.78
N MET A 196 0.79 -17.20 22.99
CA MET A 196 0.59 -17.86 21.71
C MET A 196 0.16 -19.34 21.84
N ARG A 197 0.19 -19.92 23.04
CA ARG A 197 -0.04 -21.34 23.33
C ARG A 197 0.93 -22.26 22.56
N MET A 198 2.20 -21.85 22.49
CA MET A 198 3.26 -22.55 21.75
C MET A 198 4.31 -23.19 22.69
N LYS A 199 3.89 -23.58 23.91
CA LYS A 199 4.68 -24.39 24.85
C LYS A 199 4.51 -25.88 24.56
#